data_AF-A0A7S1C1H1-F1
#
_entry.id   AF-A0A7S1C1H1-F1
#
_cell.length_a   1.000
_cell.length_b   1.000
_cell.length_c   1.000
_cell.angle_alpha   90.00
_cell.angle_beta   90.00
_cell.angle_gamma   90.00
#
_symmetry.space_group_name_H-M   'P 1'
#
loop_
_entity.id
_entity.type
_entity.pdbx_description
1 polymer ?
#
loop_
_entity_poly.entity_id
_entity_poly.type
_entity_poly.pdbx_seq_one_letter_code
_entity_poly.pdbx_strand_id
1 'polypeptide(L)'
;AGRAVRQAVSLALAAFIAAQSVPIVANLLSERQAMNASFGSLAPWHFVNTYGAFGSITKTRTEVILQGSAAEALGADDAMGWREYEFPCKPGDVDRRPCVITPYHYR
;
A
#
# COMPACT_ATOMS: atom_id res chain seq x y z
N ALA A 1 -3.88 9.93 47.44
CA ALA A 1 -4.51 10.78 46.41
C ALA A 1 -3.99 10.49 45.00
N GLY A 2 -2.68 10.62 44.71
CA GLY A 2 -2.17 10.55 43.32
C GLY A 2 -2.38 9.24 42.55
N ARG A 3 -2.36 8.08 43.22
CA ARG A 3 -2.59 6.77 42.55
C ARG A 3 -4.02 6.63 42.03
N ALA A 4 -5.01 7.00 42.84
CA ALA A 4 -6.43 6.92 42.48
C ALA A 4 -6.77 7.88 41.34
N VAL A 5 -6.25 9.12 41.38
CA VAL A 5 -6.41 10.10 40.31
C VAL A 5 -5.80 9.58 39.00
N ARG A 6 -4.59 9.03 39.04
CA ARG A 6 -3.95 8.44 37.86
C ARG A 6 -4.79 7.30 37.27
N GLN A 7 -5.31 6.41 38.11
CA GLN A 7 -6.18 5.31 37.67
C GLN A 7 -7.45 5.82 37.02
N ALA A 8 -8.11 6.81 37.62
CA ALA A 8 -9.31 7.43 37.06
C ALA A 8 -9.04 8.04 35.67
N VAL A 9 -7.93 8.78 35.52
CA VAL A 9 -7.53 9.37 34.23
C VAL A 9 -7.23 8.30 33.19
N SER A 10 -6.48 7.25 33.55
CA SER A 10 -6.17 6.15 32.63
C SER A 10 -7.42 5.42 32.16
N LEU A 11 -8.37 5.15 33.06
CA LEU A 11 -9.65 4.51 32.71
C LEU A 11 -10.51 5.40 31.82
N ALA A 12 -10.58 6.70 32.10
CA ALA A 12 -11.30 7.66 31.27
C ALA A 12 -10.69 7.75 29.85
N LEU A 13 -9.37 7.81 29.74
CA LEU A 13 -8.67 7.82 28.45
C LEU A 13 -8.91 6.50 27.69
N ALA A 14 -8.81 5.36 28.36
CA ALA A 14 -9.06 4.05 27.74
C ALA A 14 -10.49 3.95 27.22
N ALA A 15 -11.48 4.38 28.02
CA ALA A 15 -12.88 4.39 27.61
C ALA A 15 -13.12 5.34 26.41
N PHE A 16 -12.49 6.51 26.40
CA PHE A 16 -12.55 7.45 25.29
C PHE A 16 -12.00 6.83 23.99
N ILE A 17 -10.79 6.26 24.03
CA ILE A 17 -10.17 5.60 22.86
C ILE A 17 -11.04 4.44 22.38
N ALA A 18 -11.54 3.60 23.31
CA ALA A 18 -12.38 2.46 22.96
C ALA A 18 -13.67 2.91 22.24
N ALA A 19 -14.34 3.95 22.73
CA ALA A 19 -15.54 4.51 22.11
C ALA A 19 -15.24 5.04 20.69
N GLN A 20 -14.14 5.77 20.51
CA GLN A 20 -13.76 6.29 19.19
C GLN A 20 -13.27 5.20 18.23
N SER A 21 -12.84 4.05 18.73
CA SER A 21 -12.35 2.93 17.91
C SER A 21 -13.47 2.08 17.31
N VAL A 22 -14.72 2.19 17.78
CA VAL A 22 -15.85 1.42 17.24
C VAL A 22 -16.02 1.58 15.71
N PRO A 23 -16.13 2.79 15.14
CA PRO A 23 -16.24 2.96 13.69
C PRO A 23 -14.96 2.55 12.93
N ILE A 24 -13.79 2.68 13.57
CA ILE A 24 -12.51 2.24 13.00
C ILE A 24 -12.50 0.73 12.82
N VAL A 25 -12.83 -0.01 13.87
CA VAL A 25 -12.90 -1.48 13.82
C VAL A 25 -13.97 -1.94 12.85
N ALA A 26 -15.14 -1.29 12.82
CA ALA A 26 -16.18 -1.60 11.83
C ALA A 26 -15.69 -1.42 10.38
N ASN A 27 -14.93 -0.36 10.10
CA ASN A 27 -14.29 -0.16 8.79
C ASN A 27 -13.25 -1.24 8.49
N LEU A 28 -12.38 -1.58 9.45
CA LEU A 28 -11.34 -2.60 9.29
C LEU A 28 -11.88 -4.03 9.14
N LEU A 29 -13.09 -4.31 9.62
CA LEU A 29 -13.77 -5.59 9.41
C LEU A 29 -14.60 -5.61 8.11
N SER A 30 -14.73 -4.47 7.43
CA SER A 30 -15.50 -4.38 6.19
C SER A 30 -14.69 -4.87 4.99
N GLU A 31 -15.39 -5.34 3.95
CA GLU A 31 -14.77 -5.72 2.67
C GLU A 31 -14.27 -4.50 1.88
N ARG A 32 -14.84 -3.31 2.14
CA ARG A 32 -14.53 -2.05 1.47
C ARG A 32 -13.88 -1.06 2.44
N GLN A 33 -12.74 -1.45 2.98
CA GLN A 33 -12.02 -0.65 3.96
C GLN A 33 -11.57 0.68 3.35
N ALA A 34 -11.97 1.79 3.97
CA ALA A 34 -11.39 3.09 3.69
C ALA A 34 -10.07 3.22 4.48
N MET A 35 -8.98 3.45 3.75
CA MET A 35 -7.64 3.66 4.30
C MET A 35 -7.38 5.16 4.50
N ASN A 36 -6.48 5.49 5.43
CA ASN A 36 -6.08 6.88 5.70
C ASN A 36 -7.27 7.82 6.03
N ALA A 37 -8.31 7.26 6.64
CA ALA A 37 -9.55 7.95 6.97
C ALA A 37 -9.74 8.07 8.48
N SER A 38 -10.46 9.13 8.89
CA SER A 38 -10.93 9.37 10.27
C SER A 38 -12.47 9.37 10.26
N PHE A 39 -13.09 8.89 11.34
CA PHE A 39 -14.53 8.59 11.38
C PHE A 39 -15.21 9.25 12.60
N GLY A 40 -16.52 9.43 12.50
CA GLY A 40 -17.34 10.00 13.58
C GLY A 40 -17.28 11.53 13.68
N SER A 41 -17.94 12.07 14.71
CA SER A 41 -18.03 13.51 14.94
C SER A 41 -16.71 14.16 15.35
N LEU A 42 -15.79 13.38 15.92
CA LEU A 42 -14.46 13.84 16.34
C LEU A 42 -13.37 13.64 15.27
N ALA A 43 -13.75 13.24 14.05
CA ALA A 43 -12.82 13.07 12.93
C ALA A 43 -11.89 14.28 12.67
N PRO A 44 -12.33 15.56 12.81
CA PRO A 44 -11.44 16.72 12.59
C PRO A 44 -10.22 16.78 13.53
N TRP A 45 -10.28 16.10 14.67
CA TRP A 45 -9.23 16.12 15.68
C TRP A 45 -8.24 14.95 15.55
N HIS A 46 -8.52 13.98 14.67
CA HIS A 46 -7.62 12.87 14.32
C HIS A 46 -7.07 12.05 15.51
N PHE A 47 -7.81 11.95 16.62
CA PHE A 47 -7.38 11.17 17.79
C PHE A 47 -7.15 9.67 17.50
N VAL A 48 -8.01 9.08 16.65
CA VAL A 48 -7.87 7.71 16.14
C VAL A 48 -8.25 7.71 14.65
N ASN A 49 -7.55 6.89 13.86
CA ASN A 49 -7.75 6.83 12.42
C ASN A 49 -7.28 5.47 11.87
N THR A 50 -7.43 5.30 10.55
CA THR A 50 -7.01 4.11 9.79
C THR A 50 -5.73 4.34 8.98
N TYR A 51 -4.91 5.32 9.40
CA TYR A 51 -3.66 5.62 8.72
C TYR A 51 -2.71 4.42 8.78
N GLY A 52 -2.10 4.08 7.64
CA GLY A 52 -1.17 2.95 7.54
C GLY A 52 -1.82 1.57 7.49
N ALA A 53 -3.15 1.46 7.57
CA ALA A 53 -3.84 0.19 7.31
C ALA A 53 -3.85 -0.10 5.81
N PHE A 54 -3.47 -1.31 5.40
CA PHE A 54 -3.61 -1.78 4.02
C PHE A 54 -4.89 -2.60 3.89
N GLY A 55 -5.96 -1.95 3.44
CA GLY A 55 -7.28 -2.58 3.36
C GLY A 55 -7.50 -3.48 2.15
N SER A 56 -6.70 -3.31 1.10
CA SER A 56 -6.61 -4.26 0.00
C SER A 56 -5.23 -4.19 -0.64
N ILE A 57 -4.76 -5.32 -1.16
CA ILE A 57 -3.53 -5.42 -1.95
C ILE A 57 -3.91 -5.96 -3.31
N THR A 58 -3.46 -5.30 -4.38
CA THR A 58 -3.68 -5.78 -5.74
C THR A 58 -2.89 -7.06 -5.97
N LYS A 59 -3.53 -8.06 -6.56
CA LYS A 59 -2.86 -9.33 -6.92
C LYS A 59 -2.13 -9.24 -8.25
N THR A 60 -2.49 -8.27 -9.08
CA THR A 60 -1.93 -8.05 -10.40
C THR A 60 -1.36 -6.64 -10.50
N ARG A 61 -0.26 -6.53 -11.22
CA ARG A 61 0.41 -5.26 -11.50
C ARG A 61 0.70 -5.20 -12.99
N THR A 62 0.03 -4.30 -13.69
CA THR A 62 0.25 -4.08 -15.12
C THR A 62 1.56 -3.31 -15.29
N GLU A 63 2.51 -3.91 -16.00
CA GLU A 63 3.80 -3.31 -16.32
C GLU A 63 3.91 -3.01 -17.81
N VAL A 64 4.52 -1.87 -18.13
CA VAL A 64 4.83 -1.52 -19.51
C VAL A 64 6.08 -2.28 -19.94
N ILE A 65 5.96 -3.07 -21.01
CA ILE A 65 7.06 -3.77 -21.65
C ILE A 65 7.57 -2.90 -22.81
N LEU A 66 8.86 -2.55 -22.76
CA LEU A 66 9.50 -1.82 -23.86
C LEU A 66 10.15 -2.82 -24.81
N GLN A 67 9.75 -2.74 -26.07
CA GLN A 67 10.28 -3.59 -27.13
C GLN A 67 10.95 -2.71 -28.18
N GLY A 68 11.99 -3.25 -28.81
CA GLY A 68 12.57 -2.63 -30.00
C GLY A 68 13.06 -3.66 -30.99
N SER A 69 13.16 -3.22 -32.24
CA SER A 69 13.68 -3.98 -33.35
C SER A 69 14.84 -3.21 -33.99
N ALA A 70 15.86 -3.94 -34.43
CA ALA A 70 16.99 -3.37 -35.17
C ALA A 70 16.76 -3.39 -36.70
N ALA A 71 15.56 -3.74 -37.14
CA ALA A 71 15.26 -3.88 -38.55
C ALA A 71 15.06 -2.53 -39.24
N GLU A 72 15.64 -2.39 -40.45
CA GLU A 72 15.70 -1.12 -41.18
C GLU A 72 14.38 -0.74 -41.88
N ALA A 73 13.49 -1.69 -42.12
CA ALA A 73 12.23 -1.48 -42.82
C ALA A 73 11.02 -1.84 -41.95
N LEU A 74 10.23 -0.84 -41.58
CA LEU A 74 8.96 -1.04 -40.88
C LEU A 74 7.94 -1.65 -41.86
N GLY A 75 7.75 -2.98 -41.85
CA GLY A 75 6.66 -3.60 -42.63
C GLY A 75 6.81 -5.04 -43.09
N ALA A 76 7.87 -5.78 -42.73
CA ALA A 76 8.04 -7.17 -43.17
C ALA A 76 7.93 -8.16 -42.01
N ASP A 77 6.73 -8.72 -41.83
CA ASP A 77 6.35 -9.83 -40.94
C ASP A 77 6.74 -9.73 -39.45
N ASP A 78 5.99 -10.46 -38.61
CA ASP A 78 6.27 -10.69 -37.18
C ASP A 78 7.70 -11.27 -36.91
N ALA A 79 8.44 -11.61 -37.97
CA ALA A 79 9.85 -12.01 -37.96
C ALA A 79 10.83 -10.84 -37.70
N MET A 80 10.34 -9.60 -37.55
CA MET A 80 11.10 -8.39 -37.20
C MET A 80 11.70 -8.41 -35.77
N GLY A 81 12.21 -9.54 -35.29
CA GLY A 81 13.16 -9.67 -34.18
C GLY A 81 12.92 -8.76 -32.98
N TRP A 82 11.66 -8.50 -32.60
CA TRP A 82 11.32 -7.62 -31.50
C TRP A 82 11.85 -8.26 -30.22
N ARG A 83 12.65 -7.49 -29.50
CA ARG A 83 13.24 -7.93 -28.23
C ARG A 83 12.76 -7.03 -27.12
N GLU A 84 12.36 -7.67 -26.03
CA GLU A 84 12.03 -7.00 -24.79
C GLU A 84 13.31 -6.48 -24.14
N TYR A 85 13.29 -5.22 -23.73
CA TYR A 85 14.37 -4.62 -22.95
C TYR A 85 14.03 -4.70 -21.47
N GLU A 86 14.82 -5.50 -20.75
CA GLU A 86 14.71 -5.60 -19.29
C GLU A 86 15.52 -4.53 -18.58
N PHE A 87 14.96 -4.00 -17.49
CA PHE A 87 15.65 -3.05 -16.62
C PHE A 87 16.15 -3.74 -15.34
N PRO A 88 17.30 -3.31 -14.79
CA PRO A 88 17.79 -3.81 -13.52
C PRO A 88 16.72 -3.71 -12.42
N CYS A 89 16.44 -4.84 -11.76
CA CYS A 89 15.48 -4.98 -10.65
C CYS A 89 14.05 -4.51 -10.91
N LYS A 90 13.69 -4.13 -12.14
CA LYS A 90 12.31 -3.90 -12.54
C LYS A 90 11.62 -5.27 -12.71
N PRO A 91 10.41 -5.45 -12.15
CA PRO A 91 9.58 -6.61 -12.46
C PRO A 91 9.31 -6.67 -13.97
N GLY A 92 9.61 -7.81 -14.58
CA GLY A 92 9.43 -8.09 -16.00
C GLY A 92 9.09 -9.56 -16.17
N ASP A 93 10.04 -10.35 -16.65
CA ASP A 93 9.94 -11.81 -16.71
C ASP A 93 9.50 -12.44 -15.36
N VAL A 94 8.45 -13.26 -15.42
CA VAL A 94 7.83 -13.94 -14.27
C VAL A 94 8.63 -15.16 -13.80
N ASP A 95 9.48 -15.72 -14.65
CA ASP A 95 10.36 -16.85 -14.32
C ASP A 95 11.68 -16.37 -13.69
N ARG A 96 11.98 -15.07 -13.80
CA ARG A 96 13.16 -14.46 -13.22
C ARG A 96 13.04 -14.33 -11.69
N ARG A 97 14.12 -14.70 -11.00
CA ARG A 97 14.21 -14.54 -9.54
C ARG A 97 14.10 -13.05 -9.14
N PRO A 98 13.33 -12.71 -8.09
CA PRO A 98 13.24 -11.34 -7.58
C PRO A 98 14.62 -10.77 -7.21
N CYS A 99 14.87 -9.52 -7.60
CA CYS A 99 16.05 -8.79 -7.17
C CYS A 99 15.89 -8.27 -5.73
N VAL A 100 16.95 -8.35 -4.94
CA VAL A 100 17.06 -7.66 -3.64
C VAL A 100 18.00 -6.46 -3.81
N ILE A 101 17.42 -5.26 -3.86
CA ILE A 101 18.15 -3.99 -4.01
C ILE A 101 18.12 -3.14 -2.73
N THR A 102 17.36 -3.55 -1.71
CA THR A 102 17.30 -2.84 -0.44
C THR A 102 18.59 -3.07 0.40
N PRO A 103 19.11 -2.06 1.11
CA PRO A 103 18.61 -0.68 1.24
C PRO A 103 19.11 0.29 0.14
N TYR A 104 20.06 -0.13 -0.69
CA TYR A 104 20.72 0.71 -1.70
C TYR A 104 19.96 0.75 -3.01
N HIS A 105 18.90 1.55 -3.04
CA HIS A 105 18.23 1.90 -4.29
C HIS A 105 19.11 2.86 -5.08
N TYR A 106 19.40 2.56 -6.36
CA TYR A 106 20.02 3.54 -7.27
C TYR A 106 19.09 4.77 -7.34
N ARG A 107 19.61 5.94 -6.93
CA ARG A 107 18.94 7.24 -7.01
C ARG A 107 19.48 8.04 -8.19
#